data_AF-A0A9E5G1W9-F1
#
_entry.id   AF-A0A9E5G1W9-F1
#
_cell.length_a   1.000
_cell.length_b   1.000
_cell.length_c   1.000
_cell.angle_alpha   90.00
_cell.angle_beta   90.00
_cell.angle_gamma   90.00
#
_symmetry.space_group_name_H-M   'P 1'
#
loop_
_entity.id
_entity.type
_entity.pdbx_description
1 polymer ?
#
loop_
_entity_poly.entity_id
_entity_poly.type
_entity_poly.pdbx_seq_one_letter_code
_entity_poly.pdbx_strand_id
1 'polypeptide(L)'
;MSQLFLEFQNECLQELTNGANLSKLCNLTAKYTGNPIAVTLTSQTIVAVSKDYDQELVNEYVNTGKHTIDEEFTDLVSEFERLLLKGQPISKVLPFFSHRHSSCGCLFGINLIGVMDMPIVNHMPTKDELEILRIAASFFGLALTINGFSVKNNFHPIQNYMLGLLNNNINIITYQNPYYLQALLKDICSFRLLLVRPTTYEQESRIESELLQFCRTNLNWWYIPYNHAFVVVIAAENLSHLPALVQRLGSSFMVCVSDDFYPFDKFPSYIRIAEFALDISAAEGSQESVVYTDDYKVFFAAAIAKHSDDSELFESSFFRRIKDYDERYSASYVDTLRAFFRCNQDTQKMAEKLFIHKNTVFYRLNRMKELFDIDYQDVKQLSNLYFSLLADDNII
;
A
#
# COMPACT_ATOMS: atom_id res chain seq x y z
N MET A 1 -16.05 -26.85 -31.87
CA MET A 1 -16.18 -26.58 -30.43
C MET A 1 -17.50 -27.20 -30.00
N SER A 2 -17.54 -28.00 -28.93
CA SER A 2 -18.79 -28.56 -28.41
C SER A 2 -19.73 -27.45 -27.95
N GLN A 3 -21.04 -27.67 -28.01
CA GLN A 3 -22.05 -26.71 -27.53
C GLN A 3 -21.80 -26.30 -26.06
N LEU A 4 -21.31 -27.25 -25.26
CA LEU A 4 -20.90 -27.05 -23.86
C LEU A 4 -19.83 -25.96 -23.69
N PHE A 5 -18.76 -26.00 -24.48
CA PHE A 5 -17.68 -25.02 -24.37
C PHE A 5 -18.13 -23.61 -24.78
N LEU A 6 -18.99 -23.51 -25.78
CA LEU A 6 -19.54 -22.23 -26.21
C LEU A 6 -20.45 -21.62 -25.14
N GLU A 7 -21.31 -22.43 -24.52
CA GLU A 7 -22.16 -22.01 -23.41
C GLU A 7 -21.33 -21.51 -22.23
N PHE A 8 -20.33 -22.29 -21.81
CA PHE A 8 -19.41 -21.91 -20.73
C PHE A 8 -18.67 -20.60 -21.02
N GLN A 9 -18.15 -20.42 -22.25
CA GLN A 9 -17.48 -19.18 -22.65
C GLN A 9 -18.41 -17.97 -22.62
N ASN A 10 -19.67 -18.14 -23.03
CA ASN A 10 -20.66 -17.07 -23.00
C ASN A 10 -21.02 -16.67 -21.56
N GLU A 11 -21.20 -17.64 -20.66
CA GLU A 11 -21.45 -17.36 -19.23
C GLU A 11 -20.22 -16.66 -18.59
N CYS A 12 -19.00 -17.12 -18.87
CA CYS A 12 -17.78 -16.45 -18.40
C CYS A 12 -17.67 -15.01 -18.91
N LEU A 13 -18.00 -14.77 -20.19
CA LEU A 13 -17.98 -13.43 -20.78
C LEU A 13 -19.00 -12.50 -20.12
N GLN A 14 -20.21 -13.00 -19.82
CA GLN A 14 -21.22 -12.24 -19.10
C GLN A 14 -20.73 -11.82 -17.71
N GLU A 15 -20.11 -12.74 -16.96
CA GLU A 15 -19.54 -12.43 -15.65
C GLU A 15 -18.38 -11.42 -15.74
N LEU A 16 -17.53 -11.49 -16.77
CA LEU A 16 -16.50 -10.46 -17.02
C LEU A 16 -17.12 -9.08 -17.25
N THR A 17 -18.18 -9.00 -18.07
CA THR A 17 -18.85 -7.72 -18.34
C THR A 17 -19.64 -7.18 -17.15
N ASN A 18 -20.02 -8.05 -16.21
CA ASN A 18 -20.76 -7.70 -14.99
C ASN A 18 -19.82 -7.46 -13.78
N GLY A 19 -18.72 -6.76 -14.01
CA GLY A 19 -17.76 -6.38 -12.96
C GLY A 19 -16.74 -7.44 -12.59
N ALA A 20 -16.59 -8.51 -13.41
CA ALA A 20 -15.56 -9.53 -13.26
C ALA A 20 -15.50 -10.15 -11.84
N ASN A 21 -16.66 -10.52 -11.29
CA ASN A 21 -16.74 -11.07 -9.94
C ASN A 21 -16.06 -12.45 -9.86
N LEU A 22 -14.92 -12.52 -9.18
CA LEU A 22 -14.10 -13.72 -9.09
C LEU A 22 -14.84 -14.90 -8.43
N SER A 23 -15.61 -14.67 -7.36
CA SER A 23 -16.36 -15.73 -6.68
C SER A 23 -17.47 -16.31 -7.57
N LYS A 24 -18.15 -15.49 -8.38
CA LYS A 24 -19.14 -15.98 -9.36
C LYS A 24 -18.47 -16.82 -10.45
N LEU A 25 -17.31 -16.39 -10.96
CA LEU A 25 -16.53 -17.19 -11.90
C LEU A 25 -16.05 -18.52 -11.29
N CYS A 26 -15.69 -18.54 -10.00
CA CYS A 26 -15.33 -19.79 -9.31
C CYS A 26 -16.53 -20.73 -9.24
N ASN A 27 -17.70 -20.23 -8.84
CA ASN A 27 -18.95 -21.01 -8.79
C ASN A 27 -19.34 -21.55 -10.17
N LEU A 28 -19.21 -20.72 -11.20
CA LEU A 28 -19.47 -21.11 -12.57
C LEU A 28 -18.52 -22.23 -12.99
N THR A 29 -17.22 -22.08 -12.74
CA THR A 29 -16.23 -23.11 -13.10
C THR A 29 -16.51 -24.41 -12.35
N ALA A 30 -16.77 -24.35 -11.04
CA ALA A 30 -17.10 -25.52 -10.20
C ALA A 30 -18.36 -26.25 -10.68
N LYS A 31 -19.38 -25.53 -11.15
CA LYS A 31 -20.59 -26.13 -11.76
C LYS A 31 -20.26 -27.00 -12.97
N TYR A 32 -19.29 -26.58 -13.80
CA TYR A 32 -18.96 -27.28 -15.04
C TYR A 32 -17.89 -28.36 -14.88
N THR A 33 -17.00 -28.24 -13.87
CA THR A 33 -15.97 -29.24 -13.57
C THR A 33 -16.39 -30.25 -12.49
N GLY A 34 -17.47 -29.93 -11.76
CA GLY A 34 -18.01 -30.67 -10.63
C GLY A 34 -17.07 -30.83 -9.45
N ASN A 35 -16.02 -30.01 -9.35
CA ASN A 35 -15.12 -29.96 -8.20
C ASN A 35 -14.96 -28.51 -7.70
N PRO A 36 -14.64 -28.30 -6.40
CA PRO A 36 -14.44 -26.96 -5.86
C PRO A 36 -13.31 -26.20 -6.57
N ILE A 37 -13.42 -24.88 -6.64
CA ILE A 37 -12.47 -24.00 -7.32
C ILE A 37 -12.00 -22.91 -6.38
N ALA A 38 -10.70 -22.73 -6.28
CA ALA A 38 -10.08 -21.54 -5.74
C ALA A 38 -9.30 -20.81 -6.83
N VAL A 39 -9.21 -19.49 -6.72
CA VAL A 39 -8.22 -18.70 -7.45
C VAL A 39 -7.31 -18.02 -6.45
N THR A 40 -6.00 -18.12 -6.71
CA THR A 40 -4.95 -17.60 -5.84
C THR A 40 -4.04 -16.67 -6.62
N LEU A 41 -3.38 -15.75 -5.92
CA LEU A 41 -2.25 -15.01 -6.47
C LEU A 41 -0.99 -15.88 -6.49
N THR A 42 0.04 -15.43 -7.22
CA THR A 42 1.38 -16.06 -7.18
C THR A 42 2.03 -15.99 -5.80
N SER A 43 1.55 -15.11 -4.91
CA SER A 43 1.93 -15.06 -3.49
C SER A 43 1.29 -16.16 -2.62
N GLN A 44 0.62 -17.15 -3.23
CA GLN A 44 -0.17 -18.16 -2.52
C GLN A 44 -1.22 -17.55 -1.58
N THR A 45 -1.96 -16.58 -2.10
CA THR A 45 -3.06 -15.92 -1.40
C THR A 45 -4.34 -16.25 -2.13
N ILE A 46 -5.31 -16.88 -1.46
CA ILE A 46 -6.63 -17.11 -2.06
C ILE A 46 -7.36 -15.77 -2.15
N VAL A 47 -7.83 -15.42 -3.35
CA VAL A 47 -8.58 -14.17 -3.61
C VAL A 47 -10.06 -14.41 -3.90
N ALA A 48 -10.42 -15.61 -4.33
CA ALA A 48 -11.80 -16.05 -4.37
C ALA A 48 -11.91 -17.58 -4.39
N VAL A 49 -13.06 -18.07 -3.95
CA VAL A 49 -13.41 -19.49 -3.95
C VAL A 49 -14.84 -19.71 -4.43
N SER A 50 -15.14 -20.93 -4.87
CA SER A 50 -16.50 -21.41 -5.08
C SER A 50 -17.19 -21.73 -3.76
N LYS A 51 -18.53 -21.81 -3.77
CA LYS A 51 -19.35 -22.03 -2.56
C LYS A 51 -19.11 -23.36 -1.88
N ASP A 52 -18.66 -24.36 -2.63
CA ASP A 52 -18.34 -25.72 -2.19
C ASP A 52 -16.86 -25.87 -1.77
N TYR A 53 -16.08 -24.79 -1.80
CA TYR A 53 -14.73 -24.77 -1.22
C TYR A 53 -14.83 -24.48 0.29
N ASP A 54 -14.81 -25.55 1.08
CA ASP A 54 -15.05 -25.48 2.52
C ASP A 54 -13.83 -24.97 3.33
N GLN A 55 -14.03 -24.85 4.63
CA GLN A 55 -12.99 -24.38 5.56
C GLN A 55 -11.85 -25.39 5.74
N GLU A 56 -12.09 -26.69 5.51
CA GLU A 56 -11.02 -27.70 5.59
C GLU A 56 -10.02 -27.49 4.45
N LEU A 57 -10.51 -27.29 3.22
CA LEU A 57 -9.68 -26.94 2.06
C LEU A 57 -8.92 -25.62 2.26
N VAL A 58 -9.57 -24.60 2.84
CA VAL A 58 -8.90 -23.33 3.20
C VAL A 58 -7.76 -23.58 4.19
N ASN A 59 -8.02 -24.33 5.25
CA ASN A 59 -7.03 -24.61 6.29
C ASN A 59 -5.87 -25.44 5.74
N GLU A 60 -6.16 -26.41 4.89
CA GLU A 60 -5.14 -27.22 4.21
C GLU A 60 -4.23 -26.32 3.37
N TYR A 61 -4.81 -25.45 2.55
CA TYR A 61 -4.07 -24.47 1.74
C TYR A 61 -3.20 -23.53 2.57
N VAL A 62 -3.77 -22.86 3.58
CA VAL A 62 -3.07 -21.88 4.41
C VAL A 62 -1.93 -22.53 5.21
N ASN A 63 -2.06 -23.79 5.60
CA ASN A 63 -1.03 -24.51 6.37
C ASN A 63 0.00 -25.24 5.50
N THR A 64 -0.08 -25.15 4.16
CA THR A 64 0.93 -25.77 3.30
C THR A 64 2.33 -25.19 3.60
N GLY A 65 3.34 -26.05 3.67
CA GLY A 65 4.73 -25.64 3.97
C GLY A 65 5.12 -25.64 5.45
N LYS A 66 4.16 -25.70 6.41
CA LYS A 66 4.41 -25.70 7.87
C LYS A 66 5.45 -26.71 8.39
N HIS A 67 5.68 -27.80 7.66
CA HIS A 67 6.53 -28.91 8.05
C HIS A 67 7.77 -29.12 7.15
N THR A 68 8.14 -28.13 6.33
CA THR A 68 9.21 -28.27 5.31
C THR A 68 10.42 -27.40 5.67
N ILE A 69 11.61 -27.82 5.21
CA ILE A 69 12.79 -26.95 5.17
C ILE A 69 12.56 -25.91 4.06
N ASP A 70 12.73 -24.62 4.37
CA ASP A 70 12.37 -23.50 3.48
C ASP A 70 12.90 -23.63 2.03
N GLU A 71 14.08 -24.23 1.83
CA GLU A 71 14.70 -24.39 0.51
C GLU A 71 13.94 -25.39 -0.39
N GLU A 72 13.60 -26.58 0.13
CA GLU A 72 12.87 -27.59 -0.65
C GLU A 72 11.46 -27.11 -1.04
N PHE A 73 10.81 -26.36 -0.14
CA PHE A 73 9.52 -25.74 -0.42
C PHE A 73 9.62 -24.70 -1.54
N THR A 74 10.66 -23.86 -1.51
CA THR A 74 10.88 -22.81 -2.51
C THR A 74 11.16 -23.38 -3.90
N ASP A 75 11.97 -24.45 -3.99
CA ASP A 75 12.27 -25.13 -5.26
C ASP A 75 11.03 -25.78 -5.87
N LEU A 76 10.22 -26.46 -5.04
CA LEU A 76 8.97 -27.08 -5.50
C LEU A 76 8.00 -26.03 -6.05
N VAL A 77 7.82 -24.91 -5.35
CA VAL A 77 6.94 -23.83 -5.80
C VAL A 77 7.46 -23.24 -7.11
N SER A 78 8.77 -23.01 -7.23
CA SER A 78 9.40 -22.49 -8.44
C SER A 78 9.23 -23.42 -9.65
N GLU A 79 9.37 -24.74 -9.45
CA GLU A 79 9.09 -25.71 -10.52
C GLU A 79 7.61 -25.67 -10.92
N PHE A 80 6.71 -25.59 -9.94
CA PHE A 80 5.28 -25.55 -10.17
C PHE A 80 4.86 -24.31 -10.97
N GLU A 81 5.36 -23.12 -10.62
CA GLU A 81 5.13 -21.88 -11.36
C GLU A 81 5.60 -21.97 -12.82
N ARG A 82 6.76 -22.59 -13.08
CA ARG A 82 7.25 -22.81 -14.45
C ARG A 82 6.30 -23.69 -15.27
N LEU A 83 5.64 -24.65 -14.65
CA LEU A 83 4.64 -25.47 -15.32
C LEU A 83 3.35 -24.66 -15.57
N LEU A 84 2.91 -23.86 -14.60
CA LEU A 84 1.71 -23.01 -14.72
C LEU A 84 1.82 -21.98 -15.85
N LEU A 85 3.03 -21.47 -16.14
CA LEU A 85 3.30 -20.60 -17.29
C LEU A 85 2.95 -21.21 -18.66
N LYS A 86 2.79 -22.53 -18.75
CA LYS A 86 2.35 -23.20 -19.99
C LYS A 86 0.86 -22.97 -20.27
N GLY A 87 0.08 -22.49 -19.29
CA GLY A 87 -1.37 -22.27 -19.42
C GLY A 87 -2.15 -23.56 -19.67
N GLN A 88 -1.63 -24.70 -19.20
CA GLN A 88 -2.26 -26.02 -19.31
C GLN A 88 -2.54 -26.58 -17.91
N PRO A 89 -3.67 -27.29 -17.71
CA PRO A 89 -3.95 -27.97 -16.46
C PRO A 89 -2.87 -28.99 -16.10
N ILE A 90 -2.40 -28.95 -14.87
CA ILE A 90 -1.44 -29.90 -14.31
C ILE A 90 -2.11 -30.59 -13.13
N SER A 91 -2.20 -31.92 -13.19
CA SER A 91 -2.81 -32.72 -12.12
C SER A 91 -1.73 -33.44 -11.32
N LYS A 92 -1.41 -32.94 -10.12
CA LYS A 92 -0.37 -33.50 -9.25
C LYS A 92 -0.91 -33.71 -7.83
N VAL A 93 -0.34 -34.69 -7.14
CA VAL A 93 -0.43 -34.75 -5.67
C VAL A 93 0.77 -33.98 -5.16
N LEU A 94 0.54 -32.87 -4.47
CA LEU A 94 1.61 -32.13 -3.82
C LEU A 94 1.78 -32.68 -2.39
N PRO A 95 2.98 -32.68 -1.81
CA PRO A 95 3.26 -33.32 -0.52
C PRO A 95 2.43 -32.78 0.66
N PHE A 96 1.80 -31.62 0.50
CA PHE A 96 1.13 -30.86 1.55
C PHE A 96 -0.40 -30.85 1.43
N PHE A 97 -0.93 -31.43 0.35
CA PHE A 97 -2.36 -31.54 0.15
C PHE A 97 -2.83 -32.99 0.37
N SER A 98 -3.94 -33.14 1.08
CA SER A 98 -4.67 -34.40 1.29
C SER A 98 -5.28 -34.92 -0.01
N HIS A 99 -5.58 -33.99 -0.94
CA HIS A 99 -6.19 -34.28 -2.23
C HIS A 99 -5.19 -34.17 -3.38
N ARG A 100 -5.56 -34.75 -4.53
CA ARG A 100 -4.90 -34.41 -5.81
C ARG A 100 -5.47 -33.08 -6.27
N HIS A 101 -4.61 -32.20 -6.77
CA HIS A 101 -5.04 -30.91 -7.32
C HIS A 101 -4.82 -30.88 -8.82
N SER A 102 -5.78 -30.30 -9.53
CA SER A 102 -5.65 -29.88 -10.93
C SER A 102 -5.55 -28.37 -10.95
N SER A 103 -4.37 -27.84 -11.27
CA SER A 103 -4.13 -26.40 -11.24
C SER A 103 -3.73 -25.89 -12.63
N CYS A 104 -4.14 -24.65 -12.95
CA CYS A 104 -3.85 -24.01 -14.23
C CYS A 104 -3.45 -22.54 -14.01
N GLY A 105 -2.44 -22.07 -14.74
CA GLY A 105 -1.98 -20.69 -14.64
C GLY A 105 -2.99 -19.71 -15.25
N CYS A 106 -3.37 -18.69 -14.50
CA CYS A 106 -4.18 -17.57 -14.98
C CYS A 106 -3.25 -16.52 -15.59
N LEU A 107 -3.16 -16.52 -16.93
CA LEU A 107 -2.20 -15.70 -17.68
C LEU A 107 -2.85 -14.44 -18.26
N PHE A 108 -2.11 -13.34 -18.28
CA PHE A 108 -2.42 -12.16 -19.09
C PHE A 108 -1.21 -11.81 -19.97
N GLY A 109 -1.35 -11.98 -21.28
CA GLY A 109 -0.21 -12.01 -22.19
C GLY A 109 0.72 -13.17 -21.85
N ILE A 110 1.98 -12.86 -21.51
CA ILE A 110 3.00 -13.84 -21.10
C ILE A 110 3.16 -13.98 -19.59
N ASN A 111 2.39 -13.21 -18.81
CA ASN A 111 2.60 -13.08 -17.37
C ASN A 111 1.62 -13.96 -16.60
N LEU A 112 2.13 -14.67 -15.59
CA LEU A 112 1.33 -15.39 -14.60
C LEU A 112 0.84 -14.41 -13.52
N ILE A 113 -0.47 -14.13 -13.50
CA ILE A 113 -1.07 -13.26 -12.48
C ILE A 113 -1.51 -14.06 -11.26
N GLY A 114 -2.07 -15.24 -11.50
CA GLY A 114 -2.58 -16.10 -10.46
C GLY A 114 -2.68 -17.55 -10.89
N VAL A 115 -3.20 -18.37 -9.99
CA VAL A 115 -3.36 -19.80 -10.18
C VAL A 115 -4.82 -20.14 -9.94
N MET A 116 -5.43 -20.82 -10.90
CA MET A 116 -6.70 -21.50 -10.66
C MET A 116 -6.38 -22.88 -10.12
N ASP A 117 -6.89 -23.18 -8.95
CA ASP A 117 -6.66 -24.43 -8.26
C ASP A 117 -7.99 -25.19 -8.07
N MET A 118 -7.98 -26.47 -8.43
CA MET A 118 -9.14 -27.36 -8.32
C MET A 118 -8.74 -28.61 -7.53
N PRO A 119 -9.01 -28.68 -6.22
CA PRO A 119 -8.91 -29.92 -5.47
C PRO A 119 -9.89 -30.96 -6.02
N ILE A 120 -9.39 -32.17 -6.29
CA ILE A 120 -10.19 -33.29 -6.79
C ILE A 120 -10.81 -34.01 -5.59
N VAL A 121 -11.98 -33.55 -5.19
CA VAL A 121 -12.72 -34.06 -4.02
C VAL A 121 -13.90 -34.93 -4.42
N ASN A 122 -14.60 -34.57 -5.50
CA ASN A 122 -15.85 -35.22 -5.89
C ASN A 122 -15.62 -36.36 -6.88
N HIS A 123 -14.97 -36.07 -8.02
CA HIS A 123 -14.63 -37.07 -9.04
C HIS A 123 -13.42 -36.65 -9.87
N MET A 124 -12.74 -37.64 -10.46
CA MET A 124 -11.62 -37.39 -11.37
C MET A 124 -12.11 -36.66 -12.63
N PRO A 125 -11.48 -35.53 -13.01
CA PRO A 125 -11.95 -34.73 -14.13
C PRO A 125 -11.74 -35.46 -15.47
N THR A 126 -12.74 -35.36 -16.33
CA THR A 126 -12.71 -35.76 -17.73
C THR A 126 -11.84 -34.82 -18.56
N LYS A 127 -11.55 -35.19 -19.81
CA LYS A 127 -10.82 -34.33 -20.74
C LYS A 127 -11.57 -33.01 -21.01
N ASP A 128 -12.90 -33.06 -21.08
CA ASP A 128 -13.72 -31.87 -21.32
C ASP A 128 -13.71 -30.93 -20.10
N GLU A 129 -13.75 -31.47 -18.88
CA GLU A 129 -13.66 -30.66 -17.65
C GLU A 129 -12.27 -30.02 -17.47
N LEU A 130 -11.19 -30.73 -17.84
CA LEU A 130 -9.85 -30.15 -17.88
C LEU A 130 -9.74 -29.03 -18.94
N GLU A 131 -10.40 -29.19 -20.09
CA GLU A 131 -10.44 -28.15 -21.11
C GLU A 131 -11.26 -26.93 -20.64
N ILE A 132 -12.35 -27.14 -19.90
CA ILE A 132 -13.10 -26.08 -19.22
C ILE A 132 -12.21 -25.34 -18.22
N LEU A 133 -11.46 -26.05 -17.38
CA LEU A 133 -10.52 -25.46 -16.43
C LEU A 133 -9.48 -24.57 -17.15
N ARG A 134 -8.94 -25.04 -18.29
CA ARG A 134 -8.01 -24.29 -19.13
C ARG A 134 -8.63 -23.01 -19.71
N ILE A 135 -9.86 -23.10 -20.21
CA ILE A 135 -10.61 -21.95 -20.73
C ILE A 135 -10.87 -20.97 -19.59
N ALA A 136 -11.36 -21.45 -18.45
CA ALA A 136 -11.63 -20.66 -17.26
C ALA A 136 -10.40 -19.87 -16.81
N ALA A 137 -9.23 -20.52 -16.72
CA ALA A 137 -7.98 -19.85 -16.34
C ALA A 137 -7.63 -18.64 -17.23
N SER A 138 -7.99 -18.69 -18.53
CA SER A 138 -7.80 -17.55 -19.44
C SER A 138 -8.74 -16.38 -19.11
N PHE A 139 -10.00 -16.67 -18.76
CA PHE A 139 -10.95 -15.66 -18.27
C PHE A 139 -10.54 -15.08 -16.92
N PHE A 140 -10.00 -15.90 -16.02
CA PHE A 140 -9.50 -15.42 -14.74
C PHE A 140 -8.26 -14.54 -14.88
N GLY A 141 -7.37 -14.77 -15.84
CA GLY A 141 -6.27 -13.84 -16.14
C GLY A 141 -6.78 -12.42 -16.45
N LEU A 142 -7.85 -12.33 -17.25
CA LEU A 142 -8.55 -11.05 -17.51
C LEU A 142 -9.25 -10.52 -16.27
N ALA A 143 -10.01 -11.36 -15.56
CA ALA A 143 -10.76 -10.95 -14.38
C ALA A 143 -9.85 -10.39 -13.28
N LEU A 144 -8.73 -11.06 -12.99
CA LEU A 144 -7.72 -10.59 -12.04
C LEU A 144 -7.13 -9.24 -12.47
N THR A 145 -6.89 -9.04 -13.77
CA THR A 145 -6.42 -7.78 -14.32
C THR A 145 -7.44 -6.65 -14.12
N ILE A 146 -8.72 -6.92 -14.41
CA ILE A 146 -9.82 -5.97 -14.19
C ILE A 146 -9.97 -5.61 -12.71
N ASN A 147 -9.73 -6.57 -11.81
CA ASN A 147 -9.74 -6.37 -10.37
C ASN A 147 -8.43 -5.75 -9.82
N GLY A 148 -7.52 -5.27 -10.70
CA GLY A 148 -6.34 -4.52 -10.30
C GLY A 148 -5.14 -5.34 -9.83
N PHE A 149 -5.12 -6.65 -10.04
CA PHE A 149 -4.00 -7.53 -9.63
C PHE A 149 -2.87 -7.63 -10.67
N SER A 150 -2.78 -6.68 -11.62
CA SER A 150 -1.82 -6.76 -12.73
C SER A 150 -1.00 -5.48 -12.91
N VAL A 151 0.30 -5.63 -13.13
CA VAL A 151 1.24 -4.60 -13.61
C VAL A 151 1.75 -5.03 -15.00
N LYS A 152 2.07 -4.09 -15.91
CA LYS A 152 2.47 -4.38 -17.31
C LYS A 152 3.81 -5.17 -17.47
N ASN A 153 4.39 -5.72 -16.41
CA ASN A 153 5.81 -6.09 -16.33
C ASN A 153 6.06 -7.36 -15.49
N ASN A 154 7.12 -8.12 -15.79
CA ASN A 154 7.51 -9.36 -15.08
C ASN A 154 7.31 -9.24 -13.56
N PHE A 155 6.40 -10.07 -13.03
CA PHE A 155 5.89 -9.99 -11.66
C PHE A 155 6.82 -10.64 -10.66
N HIS A 156 7.13 -9.91 -9.58
CA HIS A 156 7.55 -10.53 -8.33
C HIS A 156 6.30 -10.88 -7.50
N PRO A 157 6.15 -12.09 -6.92
CA PRO A 157 4.96 -12.49 -6.16
C PRO A 157 4.50 -11.48 -5.09
N ILE A 158 5.46 -10.83 -4.44
CA ILE A 158 5.23 -9.76 -3.45
C ILE A 158 4.42 -8.58 -4.02
N GLN A 159 4.56 -8.22 -5.29
CA GLN A 159 3.82 -7.09 -5.87
C GLN A 159 2.32 -7.36 -5.97
N ASN A 160 1.93 -8.59 -6.33
CA ASN A 160 0.52 -8.98 -6.35
C ASN A 160 -0.06 -9.02 -4.92
N TYR A 161 0.74 -9.48 -3.95
CA TYR A 161 0.37 -9.41 -2.55
C TYR A 161 0.15 -7.96 -2.09
N MET A 162 1.04 -7.03 -2.47
CA MET A 162 0.86 -5.60 -2.18
C MET A 162 -0.41 -5.02 -2.82
N LEU A 163 -0.67 -5.32 -4.10
CA LEU A 163 -1.91 -4.89 -4.78
C LEU A 163 -3.15 -5.42 -4.07
N GLY A 164 -3.12 -6.68 -3.63
CA GLY A 164 -4.18 -7.26 -2.82
C GLY A 164 -4.42 -6.49 -1.53
N LEU A 165 -3.36 -6.16 -0.79
CA LEU A 165 -3.46 -5.37 0.45
C LEU A 165 -4.03 -3.97 0.23
N LEU A 166 -3.78 -3.34 -0.93
CA LEU A 166 -4.33 -2.00 -1.24
C LEU A 166 -5.76 -2.03 -1.74
N ASN A 167 -6.16 -3.06 -2.47
CA ASN A 167 -7.50 -3.16 -3.03
C ASN A 167 -8.57 -3.43 -1.94
N ASN A 168 -8.19 -3.43 -0.65
CA ASN A 168 -9.05 -3.51 0.54
C ASN A 168 -10.16 -4.55 0.45
N ASN A 169 -9.87 -5.66 -0.24
CA ASN A 169 -10.81 -6.72 -0.52
C ASN A 169 -10.33 -8.02 0.13
N ILE A 170 -11.17 -8.52 1.05
CA ILE A 170 -11.29 -9.91 1.50
C ILE A 170 -10.07 -10.46 2.23
N ASN A 171 -10.07 -10.48 3.57
CA ASN A 171 -9.38 -11.46 4.42
C ASN A 171 -8.02 -12.01 3.91
N ILE A 172 -7.21 -11.20 3.22
CA ILE A 172 -6.02 -11.68 2.50
C ILE A 172 -5.08 -12.33 3.50
N ILE A 173 -4.97 -11.73 4.68
CA ILE A 173 -4.20 -12.25 5.82
C ILE A 173 -4.75 -13.60 6.32
N THR A 174 -6.08 -13.81 6.30
CA THR A 174 -6.71 -15.07 6.73
C THR A 174 -6.53 -16.18 5.69
N TYR A 175 -6.44 -15.82 4.41
CA TYR A 175 -6.41 -16.73 3.26
C TYR A 175 -5.03 -16.82 2.60
N GLN A 176 -4.03 -16.17 3.19
CA GLN A 176 -2.65 -16.21 2.77
C GLN A 176 -1.97 -17.41 3.41
N ASN A 177 -1.20 -18.15 2.63
CA ASN A 177 -0.17 -19.02 3.19
C ASN A 177 0.96 -18.16 3.80
N PRO A 178 1.10 -18.10 5.14
CA PRO A 178 2.10 -17.25 5.77
C PRO A 178 3.51 -17.77 5.56
N TYR A 179 3.71 -19.08 5.36
CA TYR A 179 5.02 -19.71 5.20
C TYR A 179 5.68 -19.34 3.87
N TYR A 180 4.90 -19.23 2.78
CA TYR A 180 5.45 -18.81 1.50
C TYR A 180 5.92 -17.35 1.52
N LEU A 181 5.13 -16.42 2.07
CA LEU A 181 5.57 -15.03 2.20
C LEU A 181 6.72 -14.89 3.19
N GLN A 182 6.71 -15.64 4.30
CA GLN A 182 7.85 -15.70 5.22
C GLN A 182 9.11 -16.16 4.50
N ALA A 183 9.05 -17.22 3.68
CA ALA A 183 10.21 -17.68 2.91
C ALA A 183 10.74 -16.61 1.93
N LEU A 184 9.84 -15.85 1.29
CA LEU A 184 10.21 -14.73 0.39
C LEU A 184 10.82 -13.53 1.13
N LEU A 185 10.54 -13.36 2.43
CA LEU A 185 10.92 -12.20 3.23
C LEU A 185 11.86 -12.53 4.41
N LYS A 186 12.31 -13.79 4.53
CA LYS A 186 12.93 -14.34 5.74
C LYS A 186 14.18 -13.60 6.21
N ASP A 187 14.94 -13.04 5.28
CA ASP A 187 16.22 -12.39 5.55
C ASP A 187 16.08 -10.87 5.83
N ILE A 188 14.84 -10.35 5.89
CA ILE A 188 14.58 -8.91 6.01
C ILE A 188 14.04 -8.57 7.40
N CYS A 189 14.77 -7.72 8.13
CA CYS A 189 14.42 -7.34 9.49
C CYS A 189 13.29 -6.30 9.56
N SER A 190 13.28 -5.34 8.63
CA SER A 190 12.26 -4.29 8.57
C SER A 190 12.21 -3.70 7.16
N PHE A 191 11.15 -2.95 6.88
CA PHE A 191 10.87 -2.37 5.58
C PHE A 191 10.79 -0.85 5.64
N ARG A 192 10.98 -0.19 4.51
CA ARG A 192 10.61 1.22 4.32
C ARG A 192 9.76 1.37 3.07
N LEU A 193 8.96 2.43 3.08
CA LEU A 193 8.10 2.83 1.99
C LEU A 193 8.64 4.14 1.41
N LEU A 194 8.75 4.16 0.08
CA LEU A 194 9.00 5.35 -0.71
C LEU A 194 7.73 5.65 -1.51
N LEU A 195 7.10 6.78 -1.23
CA LEU A 195 5.99 7.29 -2.03
C LEU A 195 6.54 8.30 -3.03
N VAL A 196 6.67 7.91 -4.29
CA VAL A 196 7.22 8.75 -5.36
C VAL A 196 6.06 9.37 -6.13
N ARG A 197 5.97 10.70 -6.11
CA ARG A 197 4.92 11.48 -6.78
C ARG A 197 5.53 12.35 -7.87
N PRO A 198 5.20 12.12 -9.16
CA PRO A 198 5.53 13.05 -10.23
C PRO A 198 4.95 14.45 -9.94
N THR A 199 5.69 15.51 -10.26
CA THR A 199 5.13 16.87 -10.15
C THR A 199 4.34 17.28 -11.39
N THR A 200 4.49 16.55 -12.51
CA THR A 200 3.74 16.76 -13.76
C THR A 200 3.38 15.42 -14.42
N TYR A 201 2.23 15.38 -15.09
CA TYR A 201 1.73 14.18 -15.76
C TYR A 201 2.65 13.69 -16.89
N GLU A 202 3.31 14.61 -17.60
CA GLU A 202 4.23 14.29 -18.70
C GLU A 202 5.44 13.44 -18.25
N GLN A 203 5.80 13.50 -16.96
CA GLN A 203 6.95 12.78 -16.41
C GLN A 203 6.57 11.41 -15.84
N GLU A 204 5.28 11.11 -15.67
CA GLU A 204 4.79 9.90 -15.02
C GLU A 204 5.35 8.63 -15.68
N SER A 205 5.24 8.51 -17.00
CA SER A 205 5.74 7.33 -17.74
C SER A 205 7.27 7.18 -17.69
N ARG A 206 8.02 8.29 -17.65
CA ARG A 206 9.49 8.25 -17.51
C ARG A 206 9.87 7.76 -16.12
N ILE A 207 9.25 8.34 -15.09
CA ILE A 207 9.49 7.96 -13.69
C ILE A 207 9.13 6.49 -13.47
N GLU A 208 7.98 6.03 -13.97
CA GLU A 208 7.58 4.62 -13.92
C GLU A 208 8.64 3.71 -14.55
N SER A 209 9.14 4.05 -15.75
CA SER A 209 10.17 3.26 -16.43
C SER A 209 11.47 3.18 -15.63
N GLU A 210 11.91 4.29 -15.04
CA GLU A 210 13.12 4.34 -14.20
C GLU A 210 12.97 3.52 -12.92
N LEU A 211 11.83 3.66 -12.22
CA LEU A 211 11.47 2.89 -11.03
C LEU A 211 11.45 1.40 -11.32
N LEU A 212 10.77 1.01 -12.40
CA LEU A 212 10.70 -0.37 -12.86
C LEU A 212 12.08 -0.95 -13.10
N GLN A 213 12.92 -0.24 -13.86
CA GLN A 213 14.28 -0.70 -14.13
C GLN A 213 15.10 -0.82 -12.85
N PHE A 214 14.96 0.14 -11.93
CA PHE A 214 15.70 0.14 -10.67
C PHE A 214 15.30 -1.05 -9.79
N CYS A 215 14.01 -1.28 -9.62
CA CYS A 215 13.50 -2.37 -8.78
C CYS A 215 13.87 -3.74 -9.38
N ARG A 216 13.96 -3.86 -10.71
CA ARG A 216 14.41 -5.10 -11.37
C ARG A 216 15.89 -5.43 -11.14
N THR A 217 16.73 -4.42 -10.93
CA THR A 217 18.19 -4.61 -10.77
C THR A 217 18.63 -4.64 -9.31
N ASN A 218 17.73 -4.37 -8.35
CA ASN A 218 18.04 -4.35 -6.92
C ASN A 218 17.15 -5.35 -6.19
N LEU A 219 17.76 -6.27 -5.43
CA LEU A 219 17.03 -7.24 -4.60
C LEU A 219 16.27 -6.53 -3.49
N ASN A 220 15.08 -7.03 -3.15
CA ASN A 220 14.21 -6.50 -2.10
C ASN A 220 13.77 -5.04 -2.35
N TRP A 221 13.45 -4.74 -3.61
CA TRP A 221 12.77 -3.53 -4.05
C TRP A 221 11.51 -3.92 -4.81
N TRP A 222 10.35 -3.54 -4.29
CA TRP A 222 9.06 -3.86 -4.90
C TRP A 222 8.29 -2.59 -5.17
N TYR A 223 7.79 -2.48 -6.39
CA TYR A 223 7.11 -1.30 -6.88
C TYR A 223 5.68 -1.64 -7.29
N ILE A 224 4.74 -0.75 -7.02
CA ILE A 224 3.39 -0.78 -7.57
C ILE A 224 2.93 0.65 -7.96
N PRO A 225 2.19 0.80 -9.08
CA PRO A 225 1.48 2.04 -9.37
C PRO A 225 0.35 2.25 -8.35
N TYR A 226 0.14 3.49 -7.93
CA TYR A 226 -0.85 3.84 -6.91
C TYR A 226 -1.37 5.26 -7.11
N ASN A 227 -2.61 5.41 -7.57
CA ASN A 227 -3.20 6.70 -7.95
C ASN A 227 -2.29 7.47 -8.92
N HIS A 228 -2.02 8.75 -8.65
CA HIS A 228 -1.07 9.60 -9.39
C HIS A 228 0.36 9.53 -8.83
N ALA A 229 0.71 8.40 -8.22
CA ALA A 229 1.98 8.18 -7.56
C ALA A 229 2.43 6.72 -7.70
N PHE A 230 3.57 6.45 -7.09
CA PHE A 230 4.20 5.14 -7.10
C PHE A 230 4.61 4.76 -5.69
N VAL A 231 4.19 3.57 -5.26
CA VAL A 231 4.59 3.00 -3.97
C VAL A 231 5.74 2.05 -4.23
N VAL A 232 6.87 2.31 -3.57
CA VAL A 232 8.01 1.40 -3.55
C VAL A 232 8.23 0.94 -2.11
N VAL A 233 8.20 -0.36 -1.88
CA VAL A 233 8.57 -0.95 -0.59
C VAL A 233 9.95 -1.59 -0.74
N ILE A 234 10.83 -1.30 0.21
CA ILE A 234 12.21 -1.78 0.21
C ILE A 234 12.52 -2.47 1.54
N ALA A 235 13.48 -3.40 1.53
CA ALA A 235 14.19 -3.75 2.77
C ALA A 235 14.87 -2.50 3.34
N ALA A 236 14.78 -2.27 4.66
CA ALA A 236 15.22 -1.01 5.26
C ALA A 236 16.73 -0.75 5.05
N GLU A 237 17.56 -1.79 5.06
CA GLU A 237 19.00 -1.68 4.80
C GLU A 237 19.34 -1.13 3.40
N ASN A 238 18.41 -1.26 2.44
CA ASN A 238 18.59 -0.76 1.09
C ASN A 238 18.39 0.76 0.95
N LEU A 239 17.99 1.48 2.01
CA LEU A 239 17.80 2.93 1.94
C LEU A 239 19.06 3.68 1.46
N SER A 240 20.24 3.11 1.70
CA SER A 240 21.52 3.62 1.18
C SER A 240 21.58 3.78 -0.35
N HIS A 241 20.71 3.08 -1.10
CA HIS A 241 20.61 3.19 -2.56
C HIS A 241 19.67 4.32 -3.03
N LEU A 242 18.93 4.97 -2.12
CA LEU A 242 18.01 6.07 -2.45
C LEU A 242 18.67 7.21 -3.25
N PRO A 243 19.90 7.69 -2.93
CA PRO A 243 20.54 8.74 -3.71
C PRO A 243 20.75 8.35 -5.18
N ALA A 244 21.08 7.09 -5.46
CA ALA A 244 21.23 6.59 -6.82
C ALA A 244 19.88 6.56 -7.55
N LEU A 245 18.80 6.18 -6.86
CA LEU A 245 17.45 6.26 -7.42
C LEU A 245 17.06 7.70 -7.74
N VAL A 246 17.19 8.61 -6.78
CA VAL A 246 16.88 10.05 -6.91
C VAL A 246 17.63 10.65 -8.10
N GLN A 247 18.91 10.30 -8.28
CA GLN A 247 19.70 10.76 -9.42
C GLN A 247 19.14 10.27 -10.76
N ARG A 248 18.69 9.03 -10.87
CA ARG A 248 18.07 8.47 -12.09
C ARG A 248 16.71 9.10 -12.38
N LEU A 249 15.93 9.33 -11.32
CA LEU A 249 14.64 10.03 -11.40
C LEU A 249 14.81 11.49 -11.83
N GLY A 250 15.99 12.11 -11.68
CA GLY A 250 16.30 13.43 -12.23
C GLY A 250 15.60 14.57 -11.48
N SER A 251 14.76 15.35 -12.17
CA SER A 251 13.97 16.43 -11.57
C SER A 251 12.47 16.17 -11.75
N SER A 252 11.65 17.02 -11.12
CA SER A 252 10.18 17.02 -11.29
C SER A 252 9.46 15.83 -10.64
N PHE A 253 9.90 15.46 -9.44
CA PHE A 253 9.23 14.52 -8.56
C PHE A 253 9.46 14.92 -7.11
N MET A 254 8.60 14.42 -6.23
CA MET A 254 8.87 14.35 -4.79
C MET A 254 8.86 12.88 -4.38
N VAL A 255 9.73 12.51 -3.45
CA VAL A 255 9.70 11.21 -2.80
C VAL A 255 9.57 11.40 -1.30
N CYS A 256 8.56 10.76 -0.71
CA CYS A 256 8.47 10.66 0.74
C CYS A 256 9.03 9.31 1.21
N VAL A 257 9.90 9.35 2.20
CA VAL A 257 10.53 8.19 2.83
C VAL A 257 9.89 7.96 4.19
N SER A 258 9.37 6.76 4.41
CA SER A 258 8.81 6.38 5.69
C SER A 258 9.88 6.03 6.73
N ASP A 259 9.44 5.90 7.98
CA ASP A 259 10.17 5.14 9.00
C ASP A 259 10.26 3.65 8.64
N ASP A 260 11.10 2.94 9.40
CA ASP A 260 11.12 1.48 9.39
C ASP A 260 9.78 0.93 9.87
N PHE A 261 9.33 -0.17 9.25
CA PHE A 261 8.13 -0.87 9.67
C PHE A 261 8.22 -2.38 9.54
N TYR A 262 7.45 -3.04 10.39
CA TYR A 262 7.26 -4.48 10.43
C TYR A 262 5.93 -4.81 11.14
N PRO A 263 5.15 -5.82 10.69
CA PRO A 263 5.39 -6.67 9.52
C PRO A 263 5.11 -5.97 8.18
N PHE A 264 5.44 -6.64 7.07
CA PHE A 264 5.32 -6.11 5.70
C PHE A 264 3.90 -5.62 5.39
N ASP A 265 2.88 -6.30 5.90
CA ASP A 265 1.46 -6.00 5.72
C ASP A 265 1.02 -4.64 6.30
N LYS A 266 1.88 -3.95 7.08
CA LYS A 266 1.62 -2.58 7.56
C LYS A 266 1.83 -1.50 6.51
N PHE A 267 2.46 -1.79 5.38
CA PHE A 267 2.79 -0.75 4.38
C PHE A 267 1.59 0.13 3.94
N PRO A 268 0.32 -0.34 3.87
CA PRO A 268 -0.81 0.53 3.52
C PRO A 268 -1.02 1.67 4.53
N SER A 269 -0.69 1.47 5.81
CA SER A 269 -0.73 2.55 6.80
C SER A 269 0.37 3.58 6.62
N TYR A 270 1.52 3.16 6.08
CA TYR A 270 2.64 4.05 5.80
C TYR A 270 2.42 4.88 4.52
N ILE A 271 1.58 4.41 3.58
CA ILE A 271 1.12 5.24 2.46
C ILE A 271 0.39 6.49 2.98
N ARG A 272 -0.54 6.33 3.93
CA ARG A 272 -1.36 7.46 4.43
C ARG A 272 -0.52 8.61 5.00
N ILE A 273 0.46 8.28 5.85
CA ILE A 273 1.36 9.30 6.43
C ILE A 273 2.32 9.88 5.38
N ALA A 274 2.77 9.07 4.42
CA ALA A 274 3.63 9.56 3.34
C ALA A 274 2.88 10.50 2.39
N GLU A 275 1.61 10.22 2.08
CA GLU A 275 0.75 11.13 1.30
C GLU A 275 0.58 12.46 2.03
N PHE A 276 0.23 12.41 3.32
CA PHE A 276 0.08 13.59 4.15
C PHE A 276 1.37 14.41 4.23
N ALA A 277 2.53 13.77 4.45
CA ALA A 277 3.81 14.45 4.53
C ALA A 277 4.16 15.18 3.21
N LEU A 278 3.88 14.56 2.05
CA LEU A 278 4.06 15.22 0.75
C LEU A 278 3.13 16.43 0.59
N ASP A 279 1.88 16.33 1.03
CA ASP A 279 0.90 17.40 0.91
C ASP A 279 1.28 18.62 1.77
N ILE A 280 1.68 18.39 3.03
CA ILE A 280 2.13 19.47 3.92
C ILE A 280 3.45 20.06 3.43
N SER A 281 4.42 19.24 3.05
CA SER A 281 5.70 19.70 2.48
C SER A 281 5.49 20.61 1.26
N ALA A 282 4.54 20.25 0.38
CA ALA A 282 4.19 21.06 -0.78
C ALA A 282 3.52 22.38 -0.38
N ALA A 283 2.61 22.36 0.60
CA ALA A 283 1.93 23.56 1.11
C ALA A 283 2.91 24.54 1.81
N GLU A 284 3.98 24.02 2.41
CA GLU A 284 5.06 24.83 2.98
C GLU A 284 5.99 25.45 1.92
N GLY A 285 5.86 25.04 0.66
CA GLY A 285 6.70 25.49 -0.45
C GLY A 285 8.11 24.90 -0.42
N SER A 286 8.30 23.75 0.23
CA SER A 286 9.59 23.05 0.26
C SER A 286 10.08 22.79 -1.15
N GLN A 287 11.38 23.05 -1.37
CA GLN A 287 12.06 22.76 -2.64
C GLN A 287 12.81 21.43 -2.59
N GLU A 288 12.73 20.70 -1.48
CA GLU A 288 13.40 19.41 -1.33
C GLU A 288 12.65 18.32 -2.10
N SER A 289 13.39 17.54 -2.88
CA SER A 289 12.81 16.40 -3.60
C SER A 289 12.60 15.17 -2.72
N VAL A 290 13.22 15.14 -1.53
CA VAL A 290 13.13 14.05 -0.56
C VAL A 290 12.50 14.58 0.72
N VAL A 291 11.42 13.96 1.16
CA VAL A 291 10.64 14.32 2.35
C VAL A 291 10.66 13.12 3.29
N TYR A 292 10.81 13.31 4.60
CA TYR A 292 10.76 12.21 5.57
C TYR A 292 9.49 12.29 6.40
N THR A 293 8.81 11.16 6.61
CA THR A 293 7.59 11.14 7.42
C THR A 293 7.81 11.59 8.86
N ASP A 294 9.02 11.38 9.40
CA ASP A 294 9.38 11.72 10.78
C ASP A 294 9.19 13.22 11.07
N ASP A 295 9.46 14.08 10.09
CA ASP A 295 9.29 15.54 10.20
C ASP A 295 7.82 15.98 10.29
N TYR A 296 6.88 15.11 9.88
CA TYR A 296 5.45 15.45 9.75
C TYR A 296 4.53 14.67 10.69
N LYS A 297 5.06 13.80 11.56
CA LYS A 297 4.25 12.94 12.46
C LYS A 297 3.32 13.71 13.39
N VAL A 298 3.76 14.84 13.92
CA VAL A 298 2.96 15.65 14.86
C VAL A 298 1.74 16.23 14.12
N PHE A 299 1.95 16.74 12.91
CA PHE A 299 0.88 17.24 12.06
C PHE A 299 -0.09 16.11 11.69
N PHE A 300 0.43 14.92 11.33
CA PHE A 300 -0.40 13.77 10.99
C PHE A 300 -1.26 13.30 12.17
N ALA A 301 -0.67 13.19 13.36
CA ALA A 301 -1.38 12.82 14.58
C ALA A 301 -2.51 13.80 14.90
N ALA A 302 -2.25 15.10 14.72
CA ALA A 302 -3.22 16.15 14.94
C ALA A 302 -4.37 16.14 13.90
N ALA A 303 -4.07 15.88 12.63
CA ALA A 303 -5.08 15.70 11.58
C ALA A 303 -6.02 14.51 11.85
N ILE A 304 -5.46 13.37 12.27
CA ILE A 304 -6.27 12.20 12.69
C ILE A 304 -7.20 12.60 13.84
N ALA A 305 -6.70 13.39 14.79
CA ALA A 305 -7.44 13.76 15.98
C ALA A 305 -8.59 14.75 15.66
N LYS A 306 -8.44 15.67 14.68
CA LYS A 306 -9.52 16.58 14.24
C LYS A 306 -10.67 15.86 13.52
N HIS A 307 -10.41 14.72 12.89
CA HIS A 307 -11.48 13.90 12.30
C HIS A 307 -12.40 13.24 13.34
N SER A 308 -12.13 13.41 14.64
CA SER A 308 -13.11 13.14 15.69
C SER A 308 -14.12 14.28 15.82
N ASP A 309 -15.32 14.00 16.31
CA ASP A 309 -16.36 15.02 16.57
C ASP A 309 -15.95 16.05 17.65
N ASP A 310 -14.76 15.91 18.24
CA ASP A 310 -14.27 16.67 19.38
C ASP A 310 -13.19 17.71 19.01
N SER A 311 -13.22 18.28 17.79
CA SER A 311 -12.20 19.23 17.32
C SER A 311 -12.03 20.46 18.23
N GLU A 312 -13.07 20.83 18.97
CA GLU A 312 -13.04 21.93 19.95
C GLU A 312 -12.12 21.64 21.17
N LEU A 313 -11.83 20.37 21.46
CA LEU A 313 -10.95 19.97 22.57
C LEU A 313 -9.47 20.29 22.31
N PHE A 314 -9.09 20.58 21.05
CA PHE A 314 -7.72 20.94 20.67
C PHE A 314 -7.41 22.43 20.91
N GLU A 315 -8.43 23.25 21.16
CA GLU A 315 -8.22 24.65 21.51
C GLU A 315 -7.85 24.78 23.00
N SER A 316 -6.61 25.17 23.27
CA SER A 316 -6.15 25.45 24.62
C SER A 316 -6.72 26.79 25.11
N SER A 317 -6.96 26.88 26.42
CA SER A 317 -7.41 28.13 27.05
C SER A 317 -6.42 29.29 26.83
N PHE A 318 -5.12 29.00 26.70
CA PHE A 318 -4.11 29.98 26.34
C PHE A 318 -4.30 30.51 24.92
N PHE A 319 -4.46 29.61 23.93
CA PHE A 319 -4.68 30.01 22.54
C PHE A 319 -5.96 30.81 22.38
N ARG A 320 -7.06 30.36 22.99
CA ARG A 320 -8.35 31.08 22.98
C ARG A 320 -8.22 32.50 23.54
N ARG A 321 -7.50 32.69 24.66
CA ARG A 321 -7.25 34.03 25.23
C ARG A 321 -6.44 34.93 24.28
N ILE A 322 -5.48 34.37 23.54
CA ILE A 322 -4.71 35.12 22.54
C ILE A 322 -5.64 35.57 21.40
N LYS A 323 -6.48 34.66 20.89
CA LYS A 323 -7.44 34.93 19.82
C LYS A 323 -8.48 35.98 20.22
N ASP A 324 -9.08 35.83 21.41
CA ASP A 324 -10.02 36.81 21.98
C ASP A 324 -9.39 38.21 22.13
N TYR A 325 -8.10 38.27 22.45
CA TYR A 325 -7.37 39.53 22.58
C TYR A 325 -7.08 40.15 21.20
N ASP A 326 -6.66 39.34 20.23
CA ASP A 326 -6.44 39.80 18.86
C ASP A 326 -7.73 40.31 18.21
N GLU A 327 -8.87 39.67 18.44
CA GLU A 327 -10.18 40.14 17.96
C GLU A 327 -10.57 41.50 18.55
N ARG A 328 -10.26 41.74 19.83
CA ARG A 328 -10.62 42.99 20.52
C ARG A 328 -9.68 44.16 20.21
N TYR A 329 -8.40 43.87 20.01
CA TYR A 329 -7.35 44.90 19.97
C TYR A 329 -6.51 44.90 18.68
N SER A 330 -6.78 44.00 17.74
CA SER A 330 -6.04 43.86 16.47
C SER A 330 -4.52 43.76 16.67
N ALA A 331 -4.08 42.99 17.67
CA ALA A 331 -2.68 42.92 18.10
C ALA A 331 -1.81 41.92 17.29
N SER A 332 -2.43 41.05 16.49
CA SER A 332 -1.79 40.03 15.64
C SER A 332 -0.82 39.09 16.41
N TYR A 333 -1.12 38.78 17.67
CA TYR A 333 -0.35 37.83 18.48
C TYR A 333 -0.45 36.39 17.98
N VAL A 334 -1.57 35.98 17.36
CA VAL A 334 -1.67 34.67 16.68
C VAL A 334 -0.63 34.58 15.55
N ASP A 335 -0.46 35.62 14.75
CA ASP A 335 0.57 35.67 13.70
C ASP A 335 2.00 35.63 14.28
N THR A 336 2.18 36.24 15.46
CA THR A 336 3.46 36.19 16.19
C THR A 336 3.77 34.78 16.64
N LEU A 337 2.77 34.07 17.20
CA LEU A 337 2.87 32.69 17.62
C LEU A 337 3.15 31.77 16.43
N ARG A 338 2.49 32.02 15.29
CA ARG A 338 2.75 31.29 14.04
C ARG A 338 4.19 31.47 13.55
N ALA A 339 4.71 32.71 13.57
CA ALA A 339 6.11 32.95 13.25
C ALA A 339 7.06 32.31 14.27
N PHE A 340 6.70 32.32 15.56
CA PHE A 340 7.50 31.73 16.63
C PHE A 340 7.77 30.23 16.38
N PHE A 341 6.72 29.46 16.05
CA PHE A 341 6.87 28.04 15.74
C PHE A 341 7.55 27.81 14.37
N ARG A 342 7.10 28.48 13.30
CA ARG A 342 7.65 28.28 11.94
C ARG A 342 9.12 28.69 11.78
N CYS A 343 9.63 29.55 12.66
CA CYS A 343 11.01 29.99 12.65
C CYS A 343 11.87 29.30 13.71
N ASN A 344 11.38 28.24 14.37
CA ASN A 344 12.08 27.54 15.45
C ASN A 344 12.59 28.51 16.53
N GLN A 345 11.77 29.50 16.88
CA GLN A 345 12.07 30.53 17.88
C GLN A 345 13.26 31.45 17.54
N ASP A 346 13.77 31.38 16.30
CA ASP A 346 14.81 32.27 15.81
C ASP A 346 14.22 33.67 15.57
N THR A 347 14.45 34.56 16.53
CA THR A 347 13.95 35.93 16.50
C THR A 347 14.38 36.74 15.28
N GLN A 348 15.51 36.41 14.65
CA GLN A 348 15.94 37.06 13.42
C GLN A 348 15.08 36.61 12.24
N LYS A 349 14.88 35.30 12.08
CA LYS A 349 13.99 34.75 11.05
C LYS A 349 12.54 35.20 11.25
N MET A 350 12.09 35.28 12.50
CA MET A 350 10.76 35.82 12.82
C MET A 350 10.62 37.28 12.39
N ALA A 351 11.64 38.12 12.66
CA ALA A 351 11.65 39.53 12.29
C ALA A 351 11.54 39.71 10.77
N GLU A 352 12.34 38.95 10.02
CA GLU A 352 12.30 38.90 8.56
C GLU A 352 10.91 38.46 8.05
N LYS A 353 10.37 37.36 8.59
CA LYS A 353 9.08 36.79 8.17
C LYS A 353 7.87 37.67 8.50
N LEU A 354 7.93 38.40 9.60
CA LEU A 354 6.88 39.33 10.03
C LEU A 354 7.07 40.75 9.48
N PHE A 355 8.16 41.01 8.74
CA PHE A 355 8.53 42.34 8.24
C PHE A 355 8.62 43.42 9.35
N ILE A 356 9.16 43.04 10.51
CA ILE A 356 9.36 43.93 11.68
C ILE A 356 10.78 43.86 12.20
N HIS A 357 11.17 44.79 13.06
CA HIS A 357 12.48 44.76 13.70
C HIS A 357 12.56 43.68 14.81
N LYS A 358 13.73 43.04 14.99
CA LYS A 358 13.94 42.00 16.03
C LYS A 358 13.55 42.45 17.45
N ASN A 359 13.78 43.72 17.79
CA ASN A 359 13.40 44.27 19.09
C ASN A 359 11.88 44.26 19.28
N THR A 360 11.13 44.46 18.19
CA THR A 360 9.66 44.37 18.21
C THR A 360 9.22 42.94 18.41
N VAL A 361 9.91 41.95 17.84
CA VAL A 361 9.66 40.52 18.13
C VAL A 361 9.84 40.23 19.61
N PHE A 362 10.97 40.61 20.21
CA PHE A 362 11.22 40.46 21.65
C PHE A 362 10.15 41.13 22.51
N TYR A 363 9.78 42.37 22.17
CA TYR A 363 8.73 43.09 22.86
C TYR A 363 7.39 42.34 22.81
N ARG A 364 6.99 41.84 21.62
CA ARG A 364 5.74 41.10 21.45
C ARG A 364 5.75 39.80 22.24
N LEU A 365 6.85 39.04 22.21
CA LEU A 365 6.98 37.80 22.99
C LEU A 365 6.92 38.04 24.51
N ASN A 366 7.62 39.08 25.00
CA ASN A 366 7.56 39.48 26.41
C ASN A 366 6.16 39.95 26.81
N ARG A 367 5.49 40.72 25.94
CA ARG A 367 4.10 41.14 26.17
C ARG A 367 3.14 39.97 26.21
N MET A 368 3.27 39.01 25.30
CA MET A 368 2.47 37.80 25.33
C MET A 368 2.70 36.99 26.61
N LYS A 369 3.95 36.90 27.08
CA LYS A 369 4.28 36.29 28.38
C LYS A 369 3.54 36.96 29.53
N GLU A 370 3.58 38.29 29.61
CA GLU A 370 2.89 39.05 30.66
C GLU A 370 1.35 38.98 30.57
N LEU A 371 0.79 39.09 29.36
CA LEU A 371 -0.66 39.16 29.14
C LEU A 371 -1.36 37.80 29.28
N PHE A 372 -0.69 36.74 28.84
CA PHE A 372 -1.29 35.41 28.72
C PHE A 372 -0.70 34.38 29.70
N ASP A 373 0.33 34.77 30.47
CA ASP A 373 1.05 33.88 31.39
C ASP A 373 1.68 32.69 30.67
N ILE A 374 2.40 32.98 29.57
CA ILE A 374 3.07 31.98 28.74
C ILE A 374 4.50 31.76 29.23
N ASP A 375 4.79 30.52 29.63
CA ASP A 375 6.15 30.03 29.83
C ASP A 375 6.68 29.36 28.56
N TYR A 376 7.53 30.06 27.82
CA TYR A 376 8.21 29.52 26.64
C TYR A 376 9.27 28.45 26.96
N GLN A 377 9.45 28.06 28.22
CA GLN A 377 10.26 26.91 28.63
C GLN A 377 9.42 25.69 29.00
N ASP A 378 8.09 25.85 29.18
CA ASP A 378 7.19 24.73 29.42
C ASP A 378 6.80 24.08 28.09
N VAL A 379 7.41 22.92 27.83
CA VAL A 379 7.13 22.10 26.63
C VAL A 379 5.65 21.75 26.53
N LYS A 380 4.96 21.46 27.64
CA LYS A 380 3.53 21.11 27.60
C LYS A 380 2.69 22.30 27.16
N GLN A 381 3.00 23.50 27.67
CA GLN A 381 2.30 24.72 27.28
C GLN A 381 2.57 25.06 25.82
N LEU A 382 3.82 24.99 25.37
CA LEU A 382 4.20 25.19 23.98
C LEU A 382 3.54 24.18 23.04
N SER A 383 3.51 22.89 23.39
CA SER A 383 2.84 21.86 22.61
C SER A 383 1.34 22.12 22.50
N ASN A 384 0.67 22.48 23.59
CA ASN A 384 -0.75 22.84 23.56
C ASN A 384 -1.02 24.04 22.65
N LEU A 385 -0.21 25.09 22.74
CA LEU A 385 -0.29 26.26 21.86
C LEU A 385 -0.05 25.88 20.39
N TYR A 386 0.89 24.98 20.13
CA TYR A 386 1.20 24.52 18.80
C TYR A 386 0.05 23.70 18.20
N PHE A 387 -0.49 22.71 18.92
CA PHE A 387 -1.66 21.94 18.47
C PHE A 387 -2.88 22.83 18.22
N SER A 388 -3.16 23.80 19.09
CA SER A 388 -4.26 24.76 18.87
C SER A 388 -4.03 25.61 17.63
N LEU A 389 -2.80 26.06 17.39
CA LEU A 389 -2.44 26.81 16.18
C LEU A 389 -2.62 25.97 14.91
N LEU A 390 -2.20 24.70 14.92
CA LEU A 390 -2.39 23.80 13.79
C LEU A 390 -3.89 23.66 13.46
N ALA A 391 -4.73 23.50 14.50
CA ALA A 391 -6.18 23.38 14.36
C ALA A 391 -6.81 24.62 13.71
N ASP A 392 -6.36 25.81 14.12
CA ASP A 392 -6.83 27.10 13.62
C ASP A 392 -6.40 27.36 12.15
N ASP A 393 -5.17 26.97 11.79
CA ASP A 393 -4.62 27.16 10.44
C ASP A 393 -5.25 26.22 9.38
N ASN A 394 -6.16 25.30 9.77
CA ASN A 394 -6.70 24.24 8.92
C ASN A 394 -5.61 23.36 8.25
N ILE A 395 -4.42 23.33 8.83
CA ILE A 395 -3.35 22.38 8.45
C ILE A 395 -3.72 20.96 8.90
N ILE A 396 -4.53 20.88 9.95
CA ILE A 396 -5.13 19.65 10.47
C ILE A 396 -6.63 19.73 10.37
#